data_AF-A0A2S9YAP7-F1
#
_entry.id   AF-A0A2S9YAP7-F1
#
_cell.length_a   1.000
_cell.length_b   1.000
_cell.length_c   1.000
_cell.angle_alpha   90.00
_cell.angle_beta   90.00
_cell.angle_gamma   90.00
#
_symmetry.space_group_name_H-M   'P 1'
#
loop_
_entity.id
_entity.type
_entity.pdbx_description
1 polymer ?
#
loop_
_entity_poly.entity_id
_entity_poly.type
_entity_poly.pdbx_seq_one_letter_code
_entity_poly.pdbx_strand_id
1 'polypeptide(L)'
;MVGAAAERSPLAVIVAGDMNDVAWSSTTRRFQRISGLLDPRICRGIYATYHAKLPIMRWPLDHVFFSEELRLVEMRRLGRFGSDHFPILITLSHEPAEREGHEEVPPADREDRAEAREVIEDARDKHDSDSPE
;
A
#
# COMPACT_ATOMS: atom_id res chain seq x y z
N MET A 1 1.80 -13.15 -3.31
CA MET A 1 1.74 -11.68 -3.15
C MET A 1 0.59 -11.31 -2.20
N VAL A 2 0.83 -10.38 -1.28
CA VAL A 2 -0.17 -9.92 -0.28
C VAL A 2 -1.41 -9.34 -0.95
N GLY A 3 -1.28 -8.60 -2.05
CA GLY A 3 -2.41 -8.00 -2.76
C GLY A 3 -3.44 -9.03 -3.23
N ALA A 4 -2.99 -10.17 -3.78
CA ALA A 4 -3.89 -11.25 -4.19
C ALA A 4 -4.56 -11.96 -2.99
N ALA A 5 -3.92 -11.97 -1.81
CA ALA A 5 -4.55 -12.48 -0.60
C ALA A 5 -5.63 -11.51 -0.08
N ALA A 6 -5.37 -10.20 -0.18
CA ALA A 6 -6.33 -9.15 0.15
C ALA A 6 -7.58 -9.21 -0.75
N GLU A 7 -7.41 -9.36 -2.07
CA GLU A 7 -8.52 -9.47 -3.06
C GLU A 7 -9.52 -10.58 -2.72
N ARG A 8 -9.05 -11.69 -2.13
CA ARG A 8 -9.87 -12.86 -1.80
C ARG A 8 -10.42 -12.87 -0.38
N SER A 9 -10.09 -11.86 0.43
CA SER A 9 -10.50 -11.82 1.83
C SER A 9 -11.99 -11.49 1.93
N PRO A 10 -12.79 -12.26 2.71
CA PRO A 10 -14.17 -11.89 3.03
C PRO A 10 -14.27 -10.89 4.19
N LEU A 11 -13.15 -10.54 4.81
CA LEU A 11 -13.06 -9.62 5.95
C LEU A 11 -12.43 -8.30 5.52
N ALA A 12 -12.72 -7.22 6.27
CA ALA A 12 -12.05 -5.95 6.10
C ALA A 12 -10.53 -6.10 6.19
N VAL A 13 -9.80 -5.52 5.23
CA VAL A 13 -8.35 -5.69 5.09
C VAL A 13 -7.64 -4.35 5.24
N ILE A 14 -6.51 -4.39 5.94
CA ILE A 14 -5.53 -3.31 5.96
C ILE A 14 -4.18 -3.91 5.55
N VAL A 15 -3.51 -3.27 4.59
CA VAL A 15 -2.13 -3.57 4.22
C VAL A 15 -1.30 -2.33 4.51
N ALA A 16 -0.30 -2.44 5.38
CA ALA A 16 0.55 -1.33 5.75
C ALA A 16 2.03 -1.76 5.79
N GLY A 17 2.92 -0.88 5.35
CA GLY A 17 4.36 -1.11 5.42
C GLY A 17 5.18 -0.20 4.50
N ASP A 18 6.49 -0.36 4.57
CA ASP A 18 7.43 0.24 3.64
C ASP A 18 7.45 -0.57 2.34
N MET A 19 7.02 0.04 1.25
CA MET A 19 7.03 -0.58 -0.07
C MET A 19 8.26 -0.17 -0.90
N ASN A 20 9.09 0.75 -0.39
CA ASN A 20 10.23 1.34 -1.10
C ASN A 20 9.91 1.85 -2.51
N ASP A 21 8.66 2.25 -2.72
CA ASP A 21 8.16 2.75 -3.98
C ASP A 21 7.32 4.01 -3.73
N VAL A 22 7.04 4.77 -4.77
CA VAL A 22 6.23 5.99 -4.68
C VAL A 22 4.79 5.72 -5.08
N ALA A 23 3.86 6.49 -4.51
CA ALA A 23 2.41 6.32 -4.73
C ALA A 23 1.98 6.35 -6.22
N TRP A 24 2.75 7.01 -7.08
CA TRP A 24 2.49 7.12 -8.51
C TRP A 24 3.27 6.13 -9.38
N SER A 25 3.98 5.17 -8.79
CA SER A 25 4.68 4.13 -9.54
C SER A 25 3.71 3.14 -10.18
N SER A 26 4.17 2.48 -11.26
CA SER A 26 3.41 1.40 -11.90
C SER A 26 3.16 0.23 -10.95
N THR A 27 4.15 -0.14 -10.14
CA THR A 27 4.05 -1.25 -9.18
C THR A 27 2.99 -0.98 -8.11
N THR A 28 2.96 0.24 -7.56
CA THR A 28 1.97 0.63 -6.54
C THR A 28 0.56 0.65 -7.13
N ARG A 29 0.40 1.20 -8.34
CA ARG A 29 -0.89 1.18 -9.04
C ARG A 29 -1.34 -0.25 -9.35
N ARG A 30 -0.44 -1.11 -9.82
CA ARG A 30 -0.72 -2.53 -10.06
C ARG A 30 -1.15 -3.23 -8.77
N PHE A 31 -0.44 -3.02 -7.67
CA PHE A 31 -0.84 -3.55 -6.36
C PHE A 31 -2.25 -3.11 -5.99
N GLN A 32 -2.56 -1.83 -6.18
CA GLN A 32 -3.88 -1.29 -5.89
C GLN A 32 -4.96 -1.97 -6.73
N ARG A 33 -4.76 -2.09 -8.05
CA ARG A 33 -5.72 -2.72 -8.97
C ARG A 33 -5.92 -4.21 -8.71
N ILE A 34 -4.85 -4.93 -8.33
CA ILE A 34 -4.92 -6.36 -8.02
C ILE A 34 -5.61 -6.59 -6.70
N SER A 35 -5.29 -5.78 -5.69
CA SER A 35 -5.84 -5.94 -4.34
C SER A 35 -7.25 -5.37 -4.18
N GLY A 36 -7.63 -4.43 -5.04
CA GLY A 36 -8.86 -3.65 -4.92
C GLY A 36 -8.84 -2.67 -3.74
N LEU A 37 -7.71 -2.52 -3.04
CA LEU A 37 -7.64 -1.70 -1.84
C LEU A 37 -7.51 -0.22 -2.17
N LEU A 38 -8.04 0.62 -1.30
CA LEU A 38 -8.04 2.07 -1.41
C LEU A 38 -6.76 2.66 -0.84
N ASP A 39 -6.25 3.71 -1.48
CA ASP A 39 -5.11 4.49 -1.00
C ASP A 39 -5.61 5.78 -0.33
N PRO A 40 -5.41 5.98 0.99
CA PRO A 40 -5.83 7.18 1.70
C PRO A 40 -5.17 8.46 1.19
N ARG A 41 -4.04 8.37 0.49
CA ARG A 41 -3.22 9.53 0.10
C ARG A 41 -3.77 10.24 -1.13
N ILE A 42 -4.64 9.58 -1.90
CA ILE A 42 -5.26 10.21 -3.07
C ILE A 42 -5.98 11.49 -2.62
N CYS A 43 -5.73 12.59 -3.34
CA CYS A 43 -6.24 13.93 -3.05
C CYS A 43 -5.79 14.59 -1.72
N ARG A 44 -4.78 14.05 -1.01
CA ARG A 44 -4.35 14.56 0.32
C ARG A 44 -2.90 15.02 0.42
N GLY A 45 -2.21 15.16 -0.72
CA GLY A 45 -0.84 15.67 -0.80
C GLY A 45 0.23 14.60 -0.50
N ILE A 46 1.49 15.05 -0.39
CA ILE A 46 2.64 14.15 -0.24
C ILE A 46 2.94 13.92 1.24
N TYR A 47 2.70 12.69 1.71
CA TYR A 47 3.11 12.23 3.02
C TYR A 47 4.54 11.69 2.97
N ALA A 48 5.52 12.59 2.98
CA ALA A 48 6.92 12.20 2.85
C ALA A 48 7.44 11.57 4.15
N THR A 49 7.66 10.26 4.13
CA THR A 49 8.01 9.47 5.32
C THR A 49 9.51 9.23 5.43
N TYR A 50 10.21 9.05 4.32
CA TYR A 50 11.67 9.02 4.23
C TYR A 50 12.17 10.35 3.65
N HIS A 51 13.42 10.82 3.78
CA HIS A 51 14.37 10.51 4.83
C HIS A 51 14.23 11.54 5.96
N ALA A 52 13.83 11.10 7.16
CA ALA A 52 13.55 11.95 8.32
C ALA A 52 14.77 12.73 8.85
N LYS A 53 15.99 12.37 8.45
CA LYS A 53 17.24 13.04 8.85
C LYS A 53 17.68 14.13 7.86
N LEU A 54 17.17 14.11 6.62
CA LEU A 54 17.57 15.04 5.56
C LEU A 54 16.36 15.90 5.14
N PRO A 55 16.32 17.21 5.48
CA PRO A 55 15.13 18.04 5.23
C PRO A 55 14.86 18.30 3.73
N ILE A 56 15.86 18.15 2.86
CA ILE A 56 15.78 18.50 1.43
C ILE A 56 15.43 17.28 0.56
N MET A 57 15.64 16.05 1.04
CA MET A 57 15.38 14.83 0.28
C MET A 57 14.37 13.96 1.01
N ARG A 58 13.08 14.13 0.69
CA ARG A 58 11.99 13.34 1.28
C ARG A 58 11.10 12.66 0.25
N TRP A 59 10.74 11.41 0.49
CA TRP A 59 10.03 10.47 -0.36
C TRP A 59 8.91 9.75 0.42
N PRO A 60 7.74 9.51 -0.20
CA PRO A 60 6.60 8.83 0.43
C PRO A 60 6.68 7.31 0.24
N LEU A 61 7.59 6.64 0.95
CA LEU A 61 7.86 5.21 0.78
C LEU A 61 6.91 4.31 1.59
N ASP A 62 6.36 4.83 2.68
CA ASP A 62 5.42 4.08 3.51
C ASP A 62 3.98 4.20 2.99
N HIS A 63 3.32 3.05 2.93
CA HIS A 63 2.01 2.89 2.34
C HIS A 63 1.06 2.29 3.36
N VAL A 64 -0.19 2.74 3.32
CA VAL A 64 -1.32 2.09 3.98
C VAL A 64 -2.42 1.97 2.95
N PHE A 65 -2.96 0.79 2.77
CA PHE A 65 -4.11 0.50 1.92
C PHE A 65 -5.19 -0.17 2.75
N PHE A 66 -6.47 0.07 2.44
CA PHE A 66 -7.58 -0.54 3.16
C PHE A 66 -8.75 -0.89 2.24
N SER A 67 -9.56 -1.87 2.62
CA SER A 67 -10.73 -2.29 1.86
C SER A 67 -11.91 -1.33 1.99
N GLU A 68 -12.91 -1.46 1.13
CA GLU A 68 -14.07 -0.56 1.05
C GLU A 68 -14.96 -0.55 2.32
N GLU A 69 -14.85 -1.55 3.20
CA GLU A 69 -15.52 -1.56 4.51
C GLU A 69 -14.91 -0.59 5.52
N LEU A 70 -13.81 0.09 5.17
CA LEU A 70 -13.10 1.01 6.04
C LEU A 70 -13.10 2.41 5.44
N ARG A 71 -13.50 3.40 6.24
CA ARG A 71 -13.48 4.82 5.86
C ARG A 71 -12.35 5.55 6.57
N LEU A 72 -11.64 6.41 5.83
CA LEU A 72 -10.61 7.26 6.40
C LEU A 72 -11.20 8.40 7.23
N VAL A 73 -10.88 8.43 8.51
CA VAL A 73 -11.25 9.52 9.43
C VAL A 73 -10.14 10.56 9.51
N GLU A 74 -8.89 10.12 9.69
CA GLU A 74 -7.73 11.01 9.83
C GLU A 74 -6.47 10.35 9.29
N MET A 75 -5.59 11.14 8.66
CA MET A 75 -4.23 10.71 8.33
C MET A 75 -3.25 11.85 8.60
N ARG A 76 -2.23 11.60 9.43
CA ARG A 76 -1.17 12.58 9.72
C ARG A 76 0.19 11.93 9.89
N ARG A 77 1.21 12.65 9.43
CA ARG A 77 2.61 12.31 9.71
C ARG A 77 3.01 12.83 11.07
N LEU A 78 3.55 11.95 11.92
CA LEU A 78 4.01 12.29 13.26
C LEU A 78 5.46 12.80 13.26
N GLY A 79 5.89 13.32 14.41
CA GLY A 79 7.26 13.76 14.64
C GLY A 79 8.27 12.60 14.54
N ARG A 80 9.53 12.94 14.26
CA ARG A 80 10.63 11.97 14.25
C ARG A 80 10.86 11.42 15.66
N PHE A 81 11.10 10.13 15.78
CA PHE A 81 11.31 9.43 17.06
C PHE A 81 12.65 8.66 17.13
N GLY A 82 13.58 8.93 16.21
CA GLY A 82 14.90 8.30 16.16
C GLY A 82 15.15 7.52 14.86
N SER A 83 14.10 7.03 14.21
CA SER A 83 14.13 6.41 12.88
C SER A 83 14.53 7.41 11.78
N ASP A 84 14.96 6.86 10.65
CA ASP A 84 15.09 7.51 9.34
C ASP A 84 13.77 7.64 8.57
N HIS A 85 12.70 6.99 9.04
CA HIS A 85 11.32 7.19 8.60
C HIS A 85 10.51 8.01 9.63
N PHE A 86 9.55 8.78 9.15
CA PHE A 86 8.50 9.40 9.98
C PHE A 86 7.34 8.44 10.16
N PRO A 87 6.78 8.29 11.37
CA PRO A 87 5.55 7.53 11.55
C PRO A 87 4.38 8.19 10.84
N ILE A 88 3.48 7.36 10.33
CA ILE A 88 2.16 7.77 9.86
C ILE A 88 1.13 7.27 10.87
N LEU A 89 0.28 8.17 11.34
CA LEU A 89 -0.94 7.85 12.06
C LEU A 89 -2.09 7.83 11.05
N ILE A 90 -2.87 6.75 11.09
CA ILE A 90 -4.12 6.62 10.36
C ILE A 90 -5.23 6.25 11.34
N THR A 91 -6.38 6.90 11.20
CA THR A 91 -7.61 6.58 11.93
C THR A 91 -8.65 6.13 10.91
N LEU A 92 -9.17 4.92 11.10
CA LEU A 92 -10.16 4.30 10.23
C LEU A 92 -11.44 4.02 11.00
N SER A 93 -12.58 4.20 10.34
CA SER A 93 -13.92 3.81 10.79
C SER A 93 -14.34 2.56 10.04
N HIS A 94 -14.94 1.59 10.72
CA HIS A 94 -15.43 0.36 10.09
C HIS A 94 -16.91 0.49 9.75
N GLU A 95 -17.21 0.62 8.46
CA GLU A 95 -18.50 1.02 7.90
C GLU A 95 -18.94 0.06 6.78
N PRO A 96 -19.18 -1.24 7.07
CA PRO A 96 -19.42 -2.25 6.04
C PRO A 96 -20.71 -2.04 5.22
N ALA A 97 -21.65 -1.23 5.73
CA ALA A 97 -22.91 -0.91 5.07
C ALA A 97 -22.82 0.32 4.14
N GLU A 98 -21.76 1.13 4.25
CA GLU A 98 -21.65 2.43 3.56
C GLU A 98 -20.48 2.43 2.56
N ARG A 99 -20.64 1.62 1.51
CA ARG A 99 -19.66 1.51 0.41
C ARG A 99 -19.73 2.67 -0.60
N GLU A 100 -20.82 3.44 -0.56
CA GLU A 100 -21.03 4.56 -1.47
C GLU A 100 -20.10 5.75 -1.14
N GLY A 101 -19.53 6.36 -2.18
CA GLY A 101 -18.67 7.54 -2.08
C GLY A 101 -17.16 7.26 -1.94
N HIS A 102 -16.75 6.00 -2.01
CA HIS A 102 -15.34 5.64 -2.16
C HIS A 102 -14.87 5.87 -3.59
N GLU A 103 -13.59 6.21 -3.75
CA GLU A 103 -12.98 6.31 -5.08
C GLU A 103 -12.85 4.91 -5.68
N GLU A 104 -13.38 4.72 -6.89
CA GLU A 104 -13.29 3.43 -7.58
C GLU A 104 -11.84 3.16 -7.98
N VAL A 105 -11.33 1.99 -7.57
CA VAL A 105 -10.06 1.47 -8.06
C VAL A 105 -10.31 0.76 -9.38
N PRO A 106 -9.64 1.14 -10.49
CA PRO A 106 -9.77 0.43 -11.74
C PRO A 106 -9.41 -1.05 -11.56
N PRO A 107 -10.17 -1.99 -12.15
CA PRO A 107 -9.85 -3.41 -12.01
C PRO A 107 -8.51 -3.74 -12.68
N ALA A 108 -7.77 -4.70 -12.12
CA ALA A 108 -6.56 -5.22 -12.74
C ALA A 108 -6.86 -5.91 -14.07
N ASP A 109 -6.13 -5.53 -15.11
CA ASP A 109 -6.22 -6.15 -16.43
C ASP A 109 -5.38 -7.45 -16.55
N ARG A 110 -5.33 -8.01 -17.75
CA ARG A 110 -4.59 -9.26 -18.01
C ARG A 110 -3.07 -9.07 -17.85
N GLU A 111 -2.55 -7.91 -18.20
CA GLU A 111 -1.13 -7.57 -18.14
C GLU A 111 -0.70 -7.40 -16.68
N ASP A 112 -1.45 -6.61 -15.90
CA ASP A 112 -1.26 -6.43 -14.45
C ASP A 112 -1.17 -7.80 -13.74
N ARG A 113 -2.08 -8.72 -14.07
CA ARG A 113 -2.10 -10.07 -13.49
C ARG A 113 -0.97 -10.97 -13.99
N ALA A 114 -0.48 -10.78 -15.22
CA ALA A 114 0.63 -11.54 -15.76
C ALA A 114 1.95 -11.13 -15.09
N GLU A 115 2.23 -9.84 -15.05
CA GLU A 115 3.45 -9.31 -14.42
C GLU A 115 3.47 -9.58 -12.91
N ALA A 116 2.31 -9.56 -12.24
CA ALA A 116 2.23 -9.95 -10.84
C ALA A 116 2.55 -11.42 -10.58
N ARG A 117 2.23 -12.33 -11.53
CA ARG A 117 2.63 -13.74 -11.44
C ARG A 117 4.14 -13.89 -11.59
N GLU A 118 4.72 -13.24 -12.59
CA GLU A 118 6.16 -13.21 -12.85
C GLU A 118 6.94 -12.72 -11.61
N VAL A 119 6.54 -11.59 -11.03
CA VAL A 119 7.19 -11.06 -9.81
C VAL A 119 7.10 -12.03 -8.63
N ILE A 120 6.00 -12.80 -8.49
CA ILE A 120 5.87 -13.81 -7.43
C ILE A 120 6.78 -15.00 -7.70
N GLU A 121 6.88 -15.45 -8.95
CA GLU A 121 7.74 -16.54 -9.38
C GLU A 121 9.21 -16.18 -9.16
N ASP A 122 9.66 -15.02 -9.67
CA ASP A 122 11.01 -14.50 -9.45
C ASP A 122 11.38 -14.38 -7.97
N ALA A 123 10.44 -13.95 -7.12
CA ALA A 123 10.67 -13.82 -5.69
C ALA A 123 10.80 -15.19 -5.00
N ARG A 124 10.07 -16.22 -5.46
CA ARG A 124 10.19 -17.59 -4.96
C ARG A 124 11.52 -18.20 -5.37
N ASP A 125 11.90 -18.05 -6.64
CA ASP A 125 13.15 -18.59 -7.16
C ASP A 125 14.37 -18.00 -6.43
N LYS A 126 14.34 -16.69 -6.14
CA LYS A 126 15.37 -16.03 -5.32
C LYS A 126 15.41 -16.57 -3.90
N HIS A 127 14.26 -16.75 -3.25
CA HIS A 127 14.19 -17.29 -1.89
C HIS A 127 14.72 -18.73 -1.79
N ASP A 128 14.41 -19.56 -2.78
CA ASP A 128 14.89 -20.94 -2.87
C ASP A 128 16.39 -20.99 -3.16
N SER A 129 16.94 -20.02 -3.89
CA SER A 129 18.39 -19.91 -4.14
C SER A 129 19.21 -19.36 -2.97
N ASP A 130 18.60 -18.56 -2.09
CA ASP A 130 19.26 -17.90 -0.94
C ASP A 130 19.09 -18.68 0.38
N SER A 131 18.39 -19.82 0.39
CA SER A 131 18.26 -20.69 1.56
C SER A 131 19.49 -21.60 1.67
N PRO A 132 20.38 -21.42 2.67
CA PRO A 132 21.51 -22.33 2.86
C PRO A 132 21.02 -23.67 3.41
N GLU A 133 21.62 -24.77 2.93
CA GLU A 133 21.50 -26.11 3.51
C GLU A 133 21.90 -26.17 5.00
#